data_AF-A0A6G0XF70-F1
#
_entry.id   AF-A0A6G0XF70-F1
#
_cell.length_a   1.000
_cell.length_b   1.000
_cell.length_c   1.000
_cell.angle_alpha   90.00
_cell.angle_beta   90.00
_cell.angle_gamma   90.00
#
_symmetry.space_group_name_H-M   'P 1'
#
loop_
_entity.id
_entity.type
_entity.pdbx_description
1 polymer ?
#
loop_
_entity_poly.entity_id
_entity_poly.type
_entity_poly.pdbx_seq_one_letter_code
_entity_poly.pdbx_strand_id
1 'polypeptide(L)'
;MASAALRKKKLLVSATGEEICRGLVHPEAYLEDPSTVDDEQLDPDTDPIELIQTHMSMVFLRRDVVYKVKKNVDFGFADFSSVQKRMEACLAETQLNQRLAPHVYLGVVPIYKLDDTLRISTYDVWTHERDKDPTYFANDKLGEIVDWAVKMRRLPNENTCLHLLTVGHLDAALLQLVASKIAAFHTAARKNSAIDEFGKPAVIKQNMDENFTQTATHIDAGLVHGYVYNRVKSLSERWFADLLDVFEHRVQHKYISDTHGDLRLEHVYFLPKHANVSLPPGTAPSMATYALPTTLSTETVDVVVLDCIEFNERFRYSDPLSDAAFFSMDLWRLGRPDLATVFNTAYLERSKQTSKANVELLRFYAAYRSVVRAKVSGFQALDPLIQDKTRAFARSRCHWLIAFSLLAPPAERPCLTLVAGLPGSGKSTVAEALVQADERWVWVRSDVVRKELAGVKATEPSPEAAMADVYSTAFTQKTYMECWAQAQEALQRGRRVLVDATFREQAFRRLFLEGAKKEGAMACVVVCECNREIIKGRMTKRETATEHVSDANWQVFEKVESSWTPFEAATGLYAVTPQDIFTVNTDKQIELSLQRVHGFLRKVGME
;
A
#
# COMPACT_ATOMS: atom_id res chain seq x y z
N MET A 1 31.10 -10.57 -49.13
CA MET A 1 29.77 -11.07 -48.65
C MET A 1 29.84 -12.05 -47.47
N ALA A 2 31.02 -12.54 -47.03
CA ALA A 2 31.14 -13.42 -45.86
C ALA A 2 31.15 -12.70 -44.48
N SER A 3 31.45 -11.39 -44.41
CA SER A 3 31.53 -10.67 -43.12
C SER A 3 30.17 -10.21 -42.56
N ALA A 4 29.13 -10.13 -43.39
CA ALA A 4 27.78 -9.78 -42.95
C ALA A 4 27.02 -10.98 -42.33
N ALA A 5 27.39 -12.22 -42.68
CA ALA A 5 26.77 -13.44 -42.15
C ALA A 5 27.30 -13.82 -40.76
N LEU A 6 28.57 -13.52 -40.43
CA LEU A 6 29.11 -13.67 -39.07
C LEU A 6 28.53 -12.64 -38.08
N ARG A 7 28.20 -11.43 -38.55
CA ARG A 7 27.67 -10.34 -37.72
C ARG A 7 26.28 -10.62 -37.12
N LYS A 8 25.50 -11.55 -37.69
CA LYS A 8 24.18 -11.94 -37.16
C LYS A 8 24.23 -13.00 -36.04
N LYS A 9 25.32 -13.73 -35.85
CA LYS A 9 25.49 -14.68 -34.72
C LYS A 9 26.01 -14.01 -33.44
N LYS A 10 26.49 -12.76 -33.55
CA LYS A 10 27.34 -12.08 -32.56
C LYS A 10 26.61 -11.03 -31.70
N LEU A 11 25.29 -11.08 -31.61
CA LEU A 11 24.52 -10.48 -30.50
C LEU A 11 24.13 -11.52 -29.41
N LEU A 12 24.79 -12.69 -29.50
CA LEU A 12 25.38 -13.53 -28.44
C LEU A 12 24.44 -14.23 -27.45
N VAL A 13 24.97 -15.34 -26.92
CA VAL A 13 24.25 -16.36 -26.17
C VAL A 13 23.71 -15.77 -24.88
N SER A 14 22.42 -15.97 -24.59
CA SER A 14 21.86 -15.59 -23.29
C SER A 14 22.50 -16.44 -22.20
N ALA A 15 23.21 -15.80 -21.27
CA ALA A 15 23.47 -16.44 -19.99
C ALA A 15 22.11 -16.76 -19.31
N THR A 16 22.06 -17.86 -18.59
CA THR A 16 20.88 -18.19 -17.78
C THR A 16 20.81 -17.25 -16.57
N GLY A 17 19.61 -17.06 -16.01
CA GLY A 17 19.45 -16.27 -14.80
C GLY A 17 20.29 -16.79 -13.63
N GLU A 18 20.50 -18.11 -13.55
CA GLU A 18 21.35 -18.74 -12.53
C GLU A 18 22.83 -18.43 -12.73
N GLU A 19 23.32 -18.44 -13.97
CA GLU A 19 24.70 -18.06 -14.28
C GLU A 19 24.95 -16.59 -13.95
N ILE A 20 24.04 -15.70 -14.34
CA ILE A 20 24.12 -14.27 -14.02
C ILE A 20 24.12 -14.05 -12.51
N CYS A 21 23.19 -14.68 -11.78
CA CYS A 21 23.15 -14.63 -10.32
C CYS A 21 24.47 -15.10 -9.71
N ARG A 22 25.00 -16.24 -10.15
CA ARG A 22 26.25 -16.79 -9.60
C ARG A 22 27.45 -15.91 -9.92
N GLY A 23 27.49 -15.31 -11.11
CA GLY A 23 28.63 -14.49 -11.54
C GLY A 23 28.64 -13.09 -10.91
N LEU A 24 27.49 -12.41 -10.87
CA LEU A 24 27.44 -10.98 -10.54
C LEU A 24 27.20 -10.65 -9.05
N VAL A 25 27.11 -11.65 -8.18
CA VAL A 25 27.07 -11.44 -6.71
C VAL A 25 28.44 -11.21 -6.09
N HIS A 26 29.49 -11.26 -6.91
CA HIS A 26 30.87 -11.13 -6.48
C HIS A 26 31.48 -9.78 -6.91
N PRO A 27 32.21 -9.06 -6.03
CA PRO A 27 32.83 -7.77 -6.36
C PRO A 27 33.73 -7.82 -7.61
N GLU A 28 34.44 -8.92 -7.83
CA GLU A 28 35.31 -9.14 -8.99
C GLU A 28 34.61 -9.11 -10.35
N ALA A 29 33.27 -9.21 -10.39
CA ALA A 29 32.50 -9.04 -11.62
C ALA A 29 32.38 -7.58 -12.06
N TYR A 30 32.73 -6.62 -11.20
CA TYR A 30 32.63 -5.18 -11.44
C TYR A 30 34.06 -4.66 -11.53
N LEU A 31 34.51 -4.30 -12.73
CA LEU A 31 35.85 -3.73 -12.94
C LEU A 31 35.73 -2.35 -13.56
N GLU A 32 36.68 -1.48 -13.21
CA GLU A 32 36.82 -0.17 -13.83
C GLU A 32 37.25 -0.28 -15.29
N ASP A 33 37.42 0.85 -15.98
CA ASP A 33 37.69 0.89 -17.41
C ASP A 33 38.96 0.08 -17.80
N PRO A 34 38.83 -1.04 -18.55
CA PRO A 34 39.94 -1.82 -19.08
C PRO A 34 40.79 -1.05 -20.11
N SER A 35 40.46 0.21 -20.43
CA SER A 35 41.28 1.11 -21.23
C SER A 35 42.12 2.11 -20.43
N THR A 36 41.92 2.23 -19.11
CA THR A 36 42.60 3.26 -18.29
C THR A 36 43.70 2.74 -17.35
N VAL A 37 43.96 1.43 -17.22
CA VAL A 37 44.99 0.92 -16.31
C VAL A 37 45.63 -0.39 -16.83
N ASP A 38 46.94 -0.55 -16.62
CA ASP A 38 47.66 -1.84 -16.68
C ASP A 38 46.97 -2.88 -15.77
N ASP A 39 46.93 -4.14 -16.22
CA ASP A 39 46.31 -5.34 -15.63
C ASP A 39 45.75 -5.26 -14.18
N GLU A 40 44.46 -5.60 -14.05
CA GLU A 40 43.80 -6.13 -12.82
C GLU A 40 43.53 -5.20 -11.60
N GLN A 41 43.22 -3.92 -11.77
CA GLN A 41 42.62 -3.18 -10.65
C GLN A 41 41.13 -3.54 -10.46
N LEU A 42 40.89 -4.39 -9.46
CA LEU A 42 39.56 -4.70 -8.92
C LEU A 42 38.86 -3.42 -8.46
N ASP A 43 37.54 -3.33 -8.71
CA ASP A 43 36.72 -2.26 -8.13
C ASP A 43 36.94 -2.26 -6.60
N PRO A 44 37.39 -1.13 -6.02
CA PRO A 44 37.78 -1.09 -4.62
C PRO A 44 36.60 -1.27 -3.66
N ASP A 45 35.37 -1.20 -4.15
CA ASP A 45 34.16 -1.52 -3.38
C ASP A 45 33.99 -3.04 -3.22
N THR A 46 34.50 -3.53 -2.10
CA THR A 46 34.41 -4.93 -1.63
C THR A 46 33.17 -5.18 -0.76
N ASP A 47 32.24 -4.23 -0.68
CA ASP A 47 31.02 -4.40 0.14
C ASP A 47 30.17 -5.57 -0.41
N PRO A 48 29.48 -6.32 0.46
CA PRO A 48 28.58 -7.38 0.02
C PRO A 48 27.51 -6.87 -0.93
N ILE A 49 27.32 -7.58 -2.04
CA ILE A 49 26.29 -7.26 -3.03
C ILE A 49 24.97 -7.88 -2.59
N GLU A 50 23.99 -7.02 -2.29
CA GLU A 50 22.64 -7.47 -1.97
C GLU A 50 21.88 -7.77 -3.27
N LEU A 51 21.33 -8.98 -3.38
CA LEU A 51 20.54 -9.42 -4.52
C LEU A 51 19.05 -9.43 -4.17
N ILE A 52 18.27 -8.61 -4.87
CA ILE A 52 16.81 -8.63 -4.83
C ILE A 52 16.28 -9.25 -6.11
N GLN A 53 15.41 -10.25 -6.00
CA GLN A 53 14.78 -10.89 -7.16
C GLN A 53 13.29 -10.59 -7.24
N THR A 54 12.83 -10.27 -8.44
CA THR A 54 11.41 -10.18 -8.79
C THR A 54 11.05 -11.27 -9.81
N HIS A 55 9.78 -11.33 -10.23
CA HIS A 55 9.35 -12.22 -11.31
C HIS A 55 10.03 -11.91 -12.66
N MET A 56 10.47 -10.67 -12.87
CA MET A 56 10.98 -10.17 -14.15
C MET A 56 12.43 -9.70 -14.12
N SER A 57 13.04 -9.53 -12.94
CA SER A 57 14.36 -8.92 -12.83
C SER A 57 15.17 -9.43 -11.65
N MET A 58 16.48 -9.21 -11.72
CA MET A 58 17.46 -9.38 -10.67
C MET A 58 18.10 -8.01 -10.43
N VAL A 59 18.13 -7.55 -9.18
CA VAL A 59 18.63 -6.23 -8.80
C VAL A 59 19.82 -6.44 -7.87
N PHE A 60 20.99 -6.00 -8.31
CA PHE A 60 22.26 -6.09 -7.59
C PHE A 60 22.57 -4.73 -6.98
N LEU A 61 22.51 -4.63 -5.65
CA LEU A 61 22.72 -3.40 -4.90
C LEU A 61 24.15 -3.41 -4.35
N ARG A 62 24.97 -2.48 -4.85
CA ARG A 62 26.32 -2.19 -4.35
C ARG A 62 26.29 -0.98 -3.42
N ARG A 63 27.45 -0.47 -2.96
CA ARG A 63 27.50 0.65 -2.01
C ARG A 63 26.67 1.85 -2.46
N ASP A 64 26.97 2.40 -3.64
CA ASP A 64 26.36 3.65 -4.15
C ASP A 64 25.61 3.47 -5.48
N VAL A 65 25.65 2.27 -6.08
CA VAL A 65 25.05 1.97 -7.38
C VAL A 65 24.20 0.71 -7.35
N VAL A 66 23.24 0.64 -8.26
CA VAL A 66 22.34 -0.50 -8.46
C VAL A 66 22.36 -0.92 -9.92
N TYR A 67 22.42 -2.23 -10.16
CA TYR A 67 22.32 -2.82 -11.49
C TYR A 67 21.08 -3.71 -11.56
N LYS A 68 20.16 -3.41 -12.48
CA LYS A 68 18.92 -4.18 -12.69
C LYS A 68 18.98 -4.93 -14.01
N VAL A 69 18.96 -6.25 -13.93
CA VAL A 69 19.05 -7.18 -15.06
C VAL A 69 17.68 -7.83 -15.28
N LYS A 70 17.23 -7.90 -16.53
CA LYS A 70 15.97 -8.57 -16.88
C LYS A 70 16.16 -10.08 -16.92
N LYS A 71 15.20 -10.84 -16.38
CA LYS A 71 15.21 -12.31 -16.48
C LYS A 71 14.79 -12.73 -17.89
N ASN A 72 15.28 -13.89 -18.32
CA ASN A 72 14.86 -14.50 -19.58
C ASN A 72 13.47 -15.14 -19.41
N VAL A 73 12.42 -14.34 -19.61
CA VAL A 73 11.02 -14.73 -19.41
C VAL A 73 10.14 -14.17 -20.53
N ASP A 74 9.02 -14.83 -20.79
CA ASP A 74 7.94 -14.33 -21.64
C ASP A 74 6.61 -14.60 -20.94
N PHE A 75 5.93 -13.53 -20.53
CA PHE A 75 4.62 -13.59 -19.87
C PHE A 75 3.47 -13.23 -20.82
N GLY A 76 3.74 -13.10 -22.12
CA GLY A 76 2.79 -12.65 -23.16
C GLY A 76 2.51 -11.14 -23.12
N PHE A 77 2.53 -10.51 -21.95
CA PHE A 77 2.42 -9.06 -21.80
C PHE A 77 3.78 -8.35 -21.65
N ALA A 78 4.85 -9.11 -21.46
CA ALA A 78 6.24 -8.67 -21.38
C ALA A 78 7.14 -9.80 -21.88
N ASP A 79 7.94 -9.50 -22.90
CA ASP A 79 8.75 -10.47 -23.61
C ASP A 79 10.24 -10.10 -23.53
N PHE A 80 10.98 -10.85 -22.71
CA PHE A 80 12.41 -10.70 -22.45
C PHE A 80 13.21 -11.92 -22.92
N SER A 81 12.64 -12.67 -23.87
CA SER A 81 13.16 -13.96 -24.36
C SER A 81 14.49 -13.91 -25.11
N SER A 82 14.92 -12.72 -25.54
CA SER A 82 16.19 -12.52 -26.25
C SER A 82 17.00 -11.37 -25.66
N VAL A 83 18.32 -11.45 -25.81
CA VAL A 83 19.27 -10.41 -25.37
C VAL A 83 18.90 -9.04 -25.93
N GLN A 84 18.53 -8.98 -27.21
CA GLN A 84 18.08 -7.74 -27.88
C GLN A 84 16.83 -7.15 -27.21
N LYS A 85 15.81 -7.98 -26.92
CA LYS A 85 14.59 -7.51 -26.25
C LYS A 85 14.88 -7.00 -24.83
N ARG A 86 15.81 -7.64 -24.11
CA ARG A 86 16.24 -7.17 -22.78
C ARG A 86 16.98 -5.85 -22.85
N MET A 87 17.84 -5.66 -23.85
CA MET A 87 18.48 -4.37 -24.13
C MET A 87 17.46 -3.26 -24.37
N GLU A 88 16.49 -3.50 -25.25
CA GLU A 88 15.41 -2.56 -25.56
C GLU A 88 14.56 -2.23 -24.34
N ALA A 89 14.25 -3.23 -23.50
CA ALA A 89 13.55 -3.06 -22.24
C ALA A 89 14.35 -2.22 -21.24
N CYS A 90 15.67 -2.45 -21.10
CA CYS A 90 16.54 -1.66 -20.24
C CYS A 90 16.60 -0.19 -20.69
N LEU A 91 16.69 0.06 -22.00
CA LEU A 91 16.68 1.41 -22.57
C LEU A 91 15.32 2.10 -22.33
N ALA A 92 14.21 1.39 -22.53
CA ALA A 92 12.87 1.89 -22.26
C ALA A 92 12.69 2.22 -20.77
N GLU A 93 13.16 1.35 -19.86
CA GLU A 93 13.10 1.59 -18.42
C GLU A 93 13.86 2.87 -18.04
N THR A 94 15.09 3.03 -18.52
CA THR A 94 15.89 4.24 -18.27
C THR A 94 15.15 5.47 -18.77
N GLN A 95 14.71 5.49 -20.03
CA GLN A 95 14.07 6.65 -20.63
C GLN A 95 12.80 7.06 -19.89
N LEU A 96 11.94 6.08 -19.54
CA LEU A 96 10.66 6.37 -18.91
C LEU A 96 10.82 6.86 -17.48
N ASN A 97 11.78 6.31 -16.74
CA ASN A 97 12.02 6.72 -15.37
C ASN A 97 12.79 8.05 -15.26
N GLN A 98 13.65 8.39 -16.22
CA GLN A 98 14.32 9.70 -16.25
C GLN A 98 13.35 10.88 -16.29
N ARG A 99 12.09 10.68 -16.74
CA ARG A 99 11.03 11.71 -16.68
C ARG A 99 10.73 12.19 -15.25
N LEU A 100 10.89 11.31 -14.26
CA LEU A 100 10.61 11.58 -12.84
C LEU A 100 11.87 11.53 -11.97
N ALA A 101 12.92 10.87 -12.45
CA ALA A 101 14.18 10.58 -11.75
C ALA A 101 15.43 10.76 -12.64
N PRO A 102 15.63 11.95 -13.24
CA PRO A 102 16.63 12.16 -14.29
C PRO A 102 18.08 11.90 -13.85
N HIS A 103 18.38 12.11 -12.56
CA HIS A 103 19.74 11.91 -12.02
C HIS A 103 19.92 10.54 -11.36
N VAL A 104 18.86 9.74 -11.21
CA VAL A 104 18.95 8.40 -10.59
C VAL A 104 19.25 7.33 -11.63
N TYR A 105 18.57 7.38 -12.77
CA TYR A 105 18.79 6.43 -13.86
C TYR A 105 19.93 6.92 -14.74
N LEU A 106 21.08 6.24 -14.65
CA LEU A 106 22.32 6.65 -15.32
C LEU A 106 22.35 6.16 -16.77
N GLY A 107 21.77 4.98 -17.04
CA GLY A 107 21.59 4.41 -18.38
C GLY A 107 21.78 2.89 -18.39
N VAL A 108 22.20 2.32 -19.52
CA VAL A 108 22.33 0.88 -19.72
C VAL A 108 23.78 0.47 -19.91
N VAL A 109 24.20 -0.63 -19.28
CA VAL A 109 25.57 -1.16 -19.38
C VAL A 109 25.55 -2.62 -19.87
N PRO A 110 26.56 -3.07 -20.64
CA PRO A 110 26.67 -4.46 -21.04
C PRO A 110 27.10 -5.37 -19.88
N ILE A 111 26.54 -6.57 -19.86
CA ILE A 111 27.07 -7.73 -19.13
C ILE A 111 27.80 -8.58 -20.16
N TYR A 112 29.02 -8.96 -19.85
CA TYR A 112 29.90 -9.62 -20.79
C TYR A 112 30.70 -10.75 -20.15
N LYS A 113 31.24 -11.63 -20.98
CA LYS A 113 32.03 -12.79 -20.57
C LYS A 113 33.45 -12.66 -21.14
N LEU A 114 34.43 -12.66 -20.24
CA LEU A 114 35.86 -12.65 -20.56
C LEU A 114 36.52 -13.81 -19.79
N ASP A 115 37.25 -14.70 -20.48
CA ASP A 115 37.92 -15.86 -19.90
C ASP A 115 37.03 -16.70 -18.96
N ASP A 116 35.84 -17.04 -19.44
CA ASP A 116 34.78 -17.72 -18.70
C ASP A 116 34.18 -17.00 -17.48
N THR A 117 34.63 -15.79 -17.17
CA THR A 117 34.14 -14.97 -16.06
C THR A 117 33.11 -13.95 -16.54
N LEU A 118 31.95 -13.90 -15.88
CA LEU A 118 30.93 -12.88 -16.12
C LEU A 118 31.32 -11.57 -15.45
N ARG A 119 31.17 -10.48 -16.20
CA ARG A 119 31.51 -9.12 -15.78
C ARG A 119 30.43 -8.14 -16.22
N ILE A 120 30.39 -6.97 -15.59
CA ILE A 120 29.49 -5.88 -15.92
C ILE A 120 30.27 -4.57 -16.04
N SER A 121 29.96 -3.77 -17.05
CA SER A 121 30.66 -2.49 -17.25
C SER A 121 30.27 -1.46 -16.20
N THR A 122 31.27 -0.75 -15.65
CA THR A 122 31.10 0.28 -14.63
C THR A 122 31.29 1.70 -15.16
N TYR A 123 31.88 1.90 -16.35
CA TYR A 123 32.43 3.20 -16.77
C TYR A 123 31.86 3.75 -18.09
N ASP A 124 31.21 2.91 -18.91
CA ASP A 124 30.62 3.34 -20.19
C ASP A 124 29.13 2.98 -20.26
N VAL A 125 28.30 4.03 -20.20
CA VAL A 125 26.85 3.90 -20.06
C VAL A 125 26.15 4.34 -21.35
N TRP A 126 25.29 3.47 -21.87
CA TRP A 126 24.46 3.76 -23.02
C TRP A 126 23.23 4.57 -22.60
N THR A 127 23.10 5.77 -23.17
CA THR A 127 21.92 6.63 -23.03
C THR A 127 21.14 6.68 -24.36
N HIS A 128 19.90 7.16 -24.33
CA HIS A 128 19.08 7.26 -25.54
C HIS A 128 19.69 8.20 -26.61
N GLU A 129 20.56 9.13 -26.22
CA GLU A 129 21.22 10.08 -27.13
C GLU A 129 22.38 9.46 -27.92
N ARG A 130 22.90 8.30 -27.50
CA ARG A 130 23.98 7.62 -28.21
C ARG A 130 23.44 6.74 -29.34
N ASP A 131 24.25 6.61 -30.39
CA ASP A 131 23.93 5.75 -31.53
C ASP A 131 23.62 4.33 -31.06
N LYS A 132 22.56 3.73 -31.61
CA LYS A 132 22.00 2.48 -31.10
C LYS A 132 22.63 1.25 -31.74
N ASP A 133 23.92 1.31 -32.05
CA ASP A 133 24.66 0.20 -32.62
C ASP A 133 25.19 -0.72 -31.50
N PRO A 134 24.61 -1.91 -31.29
CA PRO A 134 25.05 -2.84 -30.24
C PRO A 134 26.48 -3.34 -30.47
N THR A 135 27.03 -3.19 -31.68
CA THR A 135 28.41 -3.59 -32.00
C THR A 135 29.46 -2.65 -31.42
N TYR A 136 29.06 -1.47 -30.92
CA TYR A 136 29.95 -0.54 -30.21
C TYR A 136 30.64 -1.18 -29.00
N PHE A 137 29.90 -1.94 -28.19
CA PHE A 137 30.44 -2.63 -27.01
C PHE A 137 31.14 -3.96 -27.35
N ALA A 138 30.95 -4.48 -28.56
CA ALA A 138 31.55 -5.74 -28.98
C ALA A 138 32.99 -5.51 -29.48
N ASN A 139 33.93 -5.49 -28.54
CA ASN A 139 35.36 -5.34 -28.82
C ASN A 139 36.19 -6.34 -28.01
N ASP A 140 37.47 -6.49 -28.36
CA ASP A 140 38.37 -7.46 -27.73
C ASP A 140 38.59 -7.22 -26.23
N LYS A 141 38.26 -6.02 -25.71
CA LYS A 141 38.42 -5.66 -24.29
C LYS A 141 37.20 -6.05 -23.43
N LEU A 142 35.99 -5.93 -23.97
CA LEU A 142 34.74 -6.27 -23.29
C LEU A 142 34.29 -7.70 -23.59
N GLY A 143 35.06 -8.51 -24.33
CA GLY A 143 34.71 -9.92 -24.58
C GLY A 143 33.34 -10.12 -25.23
N GLU A 144 32.68 -11.23 -24.90
CA GLU A 144 31.36 -11.59 -25.43
C GLU A 144 30.25 -10.94 -24.59
N ILE A 145 29.49 -9.99 -25.14
CA ILE A 145 28.27 -9.46 -24.49
C ILE A 145 27.25 -10.59 -24.36
N VAL A 146 26.77 -10.88 -23.15
CA VAL A 146 25.78 -11.95 -22.90
C VAL A 146 24.43 -11.41 -22.41
N ASP A 147 24.40 -10.20 -21.86
CA ASP A 147 23.17 -9.53 -21.42
C ASP A 147 23.37 -8.02 -21.18
N TRP A 148 22.36 -7.35 -20.62
CA TRP A 148 22.35 -5.92 -20.33
C TRP A 148 21.78 -5.62 -18.94
N ALA A 149 22.23 -4.53 -18.33
CA ALA A 149 21.71 -4.04 -17.05
C ALA A 149 21.39 -2.56 -17.10
N VAL A 150 20.31 -2.15 -16.42
CA VAL A 150 20.08 -0.74 -16.10
C VAL A 150 20.97 -0.36 -14.92
N LYS A 151 21.81 0.67 -15.08
CA LYS A 151 22.66 1.24 -14.03
C LYS A 151 21.96 2.44 -13.40
N MET A 152 21.85 2.44 -12.08
CA MET A 152 21.16 3.47 -11.29
C MET A 152 21.98 3.86 -10.06
N ARG A 153 21.72 5.04 -9.50
CA ARG A 153 22.18 5.40 -8.15
C ARG A 153 21.41 4.58 -7.11
N ARG A 154 22.10 4.09 -6.06
CA ARG A 154 21.43 3.53 -4.89
C ARG A 154 20.82 4.67 -4.08
N LEU A 155 19.54 4.53 -3.73
CA LEU A 155 18.83 5.46 -2.85
C LEU A 155 18.58 4.79 -1.49
N PRO A 156 18.62 5.53 -0.36
CA PRO A 156 18.29 4.97 0.95
C PRO A 156 16.81 4.63 1.07
N ASN A 157 16.49 3.43 1.55
CA ASN A 157 15.10 3.00 1.75
C ASN A 157 14.39 3.86 2.80
N GLU A 158 15.14 4.46 3.72
CA GLU A 158 14.70 5.39 4.75
C GLU A 158 14.08 6.66 4.16
N ASN A 159 14.44 6.99 2.92
CA ASN A 159 13.95 8.18 2.23
C ASN A 159 12.66 7.93 1.42
N THR A 160 12.15 6.69 1.41
CA THR A 160 10.89 6.38 0.74
C THR A 160 9.70 7.01 1.47
N CYS A 161 8.69 7.40 0.72
CA CYS A 161 7.41 7.86 1.26
C CYS A 161 6.75 6.76 2.14
N LEU A 162 6.91 5.49 1.76
CA LEU A 162 6.48 4.35 2.58
C LEU A 162 7.22 4.29 3.93
N HIS A 163 8.54 4.47 3.94
CA HIS A 163 9.31 4.47 5.19
C HIS A 163 8.94 5.65 6.08
N LEU A 164 8.87 6.88 5.52
CA LEU A 164 8.45 8.06 6.27
C LEU A 164 7.05 7.90 6.85
N LEU A 165 6.13 7.27 6.11
CA LEU A 165 4.85 6.89 6.67
C LEU A 165 5.02 5.86 7.80
N THR A 166 5.88 4.86 7.63
CA THR A 166 6.09 3.82 8.64
C THR A 166 6.57 4.35 9.97
N VAL A 167 7.51 5.31 9.95
CA VAL A 167 8.02 5.96 11.16
C VAL A 167 7.19 7.16 11.62
N GLY A 168 6.07 7.45 10.95
CA GLY A 168 5.13 8.50 11.36
C GLY A 168 5.55 9.93 11.01
N HIS A 169 6.49 10.09 10.08
CA HIS A 169 7.03 11.39 9.61
C HIS A 169 6.40 11.87 8.29
N LEU A 170 5.55 11.08 7.63
CA LEU A 170 4.79 11.52 6.46
C LEU A 170 3.59 12.39 6.87
N ASP A 171 3.67 13.68 6.55
CA ASP A 171 2.65 14.67 6.88
C ASP A 171 1.99 15.31 5.64
N ALA A 172 1.10 16.28 5.89
CA ALA A 172 0.38 16.98 4.84
C ALA A 172 1.29 17.81 3.92
N ALA A 173 2.36 18.42 4.47
CA ALA A 173 3.27 19.24 3.69
C ALA A 173 4.05 18.39 2.69
N LEU A 174 4.57 17.25 3.12
CA LEU A 174 5.25 16.28 2.26
C LEU A 174 4.32 15.75 1.16
N LEU A 175 3.07 15.44 1.48
CA LEU A 175 2.09 15.00 0.49
C LEU A 175 1.77 16.09 -0.55
N GLN A 176 1.81 17.37 -0.18
CA GLN A 176 1.69 18.46 -1.15
C GLN A 176 2.89 18.54 -2.11
N LEU A 177 4.11 18.21 -1.65
CA LEU A 177 5.29 18.11 -2.52
C LEU A 177 5.10 16.99 -3.56
N VAL A 178 4.69 15.82 -3.08
CA VAL A 178 4.43 14.64 -3.92
C VAL A 178 3.34 14.93 -4.95
N ALA A 179 2.21 15.48 -4.49
CA ALA A 179 1.10 15.89 -5.36
C ALA A 179 1.55 16.91 -6.43
N SER A 180 2.38 17.88 -6.06
CA SER A 180 2.91 18.89 -7.00
C SER A 180 3.82 18.26 -8.07
N LYS A 181 4.73 17.36 -7.67
CA LYS A 181 5.61 16.63 -8.60
C LYS A 181 4.80 15.78 -9.59
N ILE A 182 3.83 15.02 -9.11
CA ILE A 182 3.00 14.15 -9.94
C ILE A 182 2.09 14.97 -10.87
N ALA A 183 1.46 16.05 -10.37
CA ALA A 183 0.65 16.93 -11.20
C ALA A 183 1.46 17.60 -12.32
N ALA A 184 2.69 18.05 -12.02
CA ALA A 184 3.59 18.61 -13.03
C ALA A 184 3.96 17.57 -14.09
N PHE A 185 4.29 16.34 -13.67
CA PHE A 185 4.56 15.22 -14.57
C PHE A 185 3.36 14.92 -15.48
N HIS A 186 2.16 14.78 -14.92
CA HIS A 186 0.95 14.50 -15.71
C HIS A 186 0.57 15.64 -16.66
N THR A 187 0.87 16.88 -16.30
CA THR A 187 0.66 18.03 -17.19
C THR A 187 1.60 18.00 -18.40
N ALA A 188 2.85 17.60 -18.18
CA ALA A 188 3.87 17.49 -19.22
C ALA A 188 3.87 16.15 -19.97
N ALA A 189 3.11 15.15 -19.50
CA ALA A 189 3.08 13.82 -20.06
C ALA A 189 2.63 13.81 -21.52
N ARG A 190 3.20 12.90 -22.31
CA ARG A 190 2.89 12.75 -23.74
C ARG A 190 1.43 12.37 -23.93
N LYS A 191 0.79 13.01 -24.91
CA LYS A 191 -0.61 12.82 -25.32
C LYS A 191 -0.69 12.74 -26.82
N ASN A 192 -1.51 11.85 -27.36
CA ASN A 192 -1.84 11.78 -28.79
C ASN A 192 -3.11 10.93 -28.99
N SER A 193 -3.63 10.89 -30.21
CA SER A 193 -4.83 10.14 -30.56
C SER A 193 -4.72 8.64 -30.30
N ALA A 194 -3.53 8.04 -30.45
CA ALA A 194 -3.33 6.62 -30.15
C ALA A 194 -3.39 6.33 -28.65
N ILE A 195 -2.90 7.25 -27.81
CA ILE A 195 -2.99 7.18 -26.34
C ILE A 195 -4.45 7.35 -25.90
N ASP A 196 -5.21 8.25 -26.52
CA ASP A 196 -6.63 8.49 -26.21
C ASP A 196 -7.51 7.24 -26.31
N GLU A 197 -7.15 6.29 -27.20
CA GLU A 197 -7.85 5.02 -27.36
C GLU A 197 -7.94 4.23 -26.04
N PHE A 198 -6.91 4.31 -25.18
CA PHE A 198 -6.85 3.59 -23.91
C PHE A 198 -7.79 4.16 -22.85
N GLY A 199 -8.23 5.41 -22.99
CA GLY A 199 -9.20 6.03 -22.09
C GLY A 199 -10.65 5.86 -22.54
N LYS A 200 -10.91 5.23 -23.69
CA LYS A 200 -12.29 5.04 -24.16
C LYS A 200 -13.10 4.22 -23.17
N PRO A 201 -14.38 4.57 -22.93
CA PRO A 201 -15.23 3.83 -21.98
C PRO A 201 -15.27 2.32 -22.28
N ALA A 202 -15.34 1.92 -23.55
CA ALA A 202 -15.33 0.51 -23.94
C ALA A 202 -14.08 -0.24 -23.46
N VAL A 203 -12.90 0.39 -23.54
CA VAL A 203 -11.62 -0.19 -23.08
C VAL A 203 -11.58 -0.26 -21.56
N ILE A 204 -12.02 0.80 -20.87
CA ILE A 204 -12.11 0.80 -19.40
C ILE A 204 -13.07 -0.28 -18.91
N LYS A 205 -14.24 -0.42 -19.55
CA LYS A 205 -15.24 -1.45 -19.23
C LYS A 205 -14.68 -2.85 -19.44
N GLN A 206 -14.03 -3.10 -20.57
CA GLN A 206 -13.38 -4.38 -20.85
C GLN A 206 -12.34 -4.71 -19.77
N ASN A 207 -11.45 -3.78 -19.43
CA ASN A 207 -10.44 -3.98 -18.39
C ASN A 207 -11.08 -4.28 -17.02
N MET A 208 -12.17 -3.59 -16.68
CA MET A 208 -12.93 -3.81 -15.45
C MET A 208 -13.55 -5.22 -15.44
N ASP A 209 -14.21 -5.62 -16.52
CA ASP A 209 -14.87 -6.92 -16.64
C ASP A 209 -13.87 -8.07 -16.63
N GLU A 210 -12.72 -7.90 -17.29
CA GLU A 210 -11.61 -8.85 -17.24
C GLU A 210 -11.11 -9.03 -15.82
N ASN A 211 -10.97 -7.95 -15.03
CA ASN A 211 -10.57 -8.06 -13.63
C ASN A 211 -11.54 -8.95 -12.83
N PHE A 212 -12.86 -8.77 -12.98
CA PHE A 212 -13.82 -9.62 -12.30
C PHE A 212 -13.80 -11.06 -12.83
N THR A 213 -13.82 -11.25 -14.14
CA THR A 213 -13.80 -12.58 -14.76
C THR A 213 -12.59 -13.40 -14.31
N GLN A 214 -11.41 -12.80 -14.31
CA GLN A 214 -10.16 -13.44 -13.88
C GLN A 214 -10.08 -13.70 -12.37
N THR A 215 -10.91 -13.03 -11.57
CA THR A 215 -10.93 -13.12 -10.11
C THR A 215 -12.13 -13.88 -9.56
N ALA A 216 -13.00 -14.42 -10.41
CA ALA A 216 -14.21 -15.13 -9.95
C ALA A 216 -13.88 -16.32 -9.05
N THR A 217 -12.80 -17.07 -9.35
CA THR A 217 -12.32 -18.21 -8.56
C THR A 217 -11.67 -17.81 -7.23
N HIS A 218 -11.40 -16.52 -6.99
CA HIS A 218 -10.90 -16.06 -5.69
C HIS A 218 -11.90 -16.25 -4.55
N ILE A 219 -13.19 -16.35 -4.87
CA ILE A 219 -14.23 -16.65 -3.87
C ILE A 219 -14.00 -18.05 -3.30
N ASP A 220 -13.91 -19.05 -4.18
CA ASP A 220 -13.72 -20.46 -3.80
C ASP A 220 -12.37 -20.69 -3.11
N ALA A 221 -11.37 -19.88 -3.45
CA ALA A 221 -10.06 -19.90 -2.82
C ALA A 221 -9.99 -19.17 -1.46
N GLY A 222 -11.06 -18.52 -0.98
CA GLY A 222 -11.05 -17.79 0.30
C GLY A 222 -10.24 -16.47 0.28
N LEU A 223 -9.95 -15.94 -0.90
CA LEU A 223 -9.25 -14.66 -1.10
C LEU A 223 -10.19 -13.45 -1.01
N VAL A 224 -11.51 -13.69 -1.07
CA VAL A 224 -12.57 -12.71 -0.83
C VAL A 224 -13.87 -13.43 -0.49
N HIS A 225 -14.67 -12.87 0.41
CA HIS A 225 -16.02 -13.40 0.66
C HIS A 225 -16.96 -13.08 -0.50
N GLY A 226 -17.81 -14.05 -0.91
CA GLY A 226 -18.69 -13.90 -2.08
C GLY A 226 -19.61 -12.67 -2.04
N TYR A 227 -20.10 -12.28 -0.85
CA TYR A 227 -20.86 -11.04 -0.69
C TYR A 227 -20.04 -9.79 -1.05
N VAL A 228 -18.80 -9.69 -0.56
CA VAL A 228 -17.91 -8.55 -0.82
C VAL A 228 -17.61 -8.47 -2.32
N TYR A 229 -17.23 -9.60 -2.93
CA TYR A 229 -16.96 -9.66 -4.36
C TYR A 229 -18.15 -9.18 -5.20
N ASN A 230 -19.35 -9.74 -4.96
CA ASN A 230 -20.56 -9.39 -5.71
C ASN A 230 -20.98 -7.94 -5.49
N ARG A 231 -20.82 -7.43 -4.26
CA ARG A 231 -21.16 -6.04 -3.94
C ARG A 231 -20.20 -5.06 -4.60
N VAL A 232 -18.90 -5.34 -4.57
CA VAL A 232 -17.88 -4.55 -5.29
C VAL A 232 -18.16 -4.55 -6.78
N LYS A 233 -18.41 -5.72 -7.40
CA LYS A 233 -18.75 -5.83 -8.82
C LYS A 233 -19.95 -4.97 -9.20
N SER A 234 -21.06 -5.14 -8.48
CA SER A 234 -22.31 -4.40 -8.74
C SER A 234 -22.15 -2.90 -8.53
N LEU A 235 -21.34 -2.49 -7.54
CA LEU A 235 -21.02 -1.09 -7.30
C LEU A 235 -20.12 -0.51 -8.40
N SER A 236 -19.09 -1.25 -8.83
CA SER A 236 -18.20 -0.83 -9.93
C SER A 236 -18.98 -0.62 -11.23
N GLU A 237 -19.92 -1.52 -11.55
CA GLU A 237 -20.79 -1.39 -12.72
C GLU A 237 -21.69 -0.15 -12.66
N ARG A 238 -22.28 0.14 -11.49
CA ARG A 238 -23.09 1.35 -11.28
C ARG A 238 -22.27 2.64 -11.40
N TRP A 239 -21.14 2.72 -10.68
CA TRP A 239 -20.26 3.87 -10.77
C TRP A 239 -19.74 4.10 -12.18
N PHE A 240 -19.42 3.02 -12.91
CA PHE A 240 -19.00 3.13 -14.31
C PHE A 240 -20.09 3.74 -15.18
N ALA A 241 -21.35 3.29 -15.01
CA ALA A 241 -22.49 3.85 -15.74
C ALA A 241 -22.72 5.34 -15.39
N ASP A 242 -22.64 5.70 -14.11
CA ASP A 242 -22.82 7.08 -13.62
C ASP A 242 -21.70 8.02 -14.11
N LEU A 243 -20.51 7.48 -14.40
CA LEU A 243 -19.33 8.24 -14.85
C LEU A 243 -19.11 8.18 -16.37
N LEU A 244 -20.03 7.59 -17.14
CA LEU A 244 -19.85 7.36 -18.59
C LEU A 244 -19.51 8.66 -19.34
N ASP A 245 -20.33 9.70 -19.14
CA ASP A 245 -20.13 11.02 -19.75
C ASP A 245 -18.80 11.66 -19.31
N VAL A 246 -18.37 11.38 -18.07
CA VAL A 246 -17.09 11.88 -17.57
C VAL A 246 -15.95 11.24 -18.35
N PHE A 247 -15.92 9.91 -18.50
CA PHE A 247 -14.89 9.22 -19.30
C PHE A 247 -14.84 9.74 -20.74
N GLU A 248 -15.99 9.91 -21.37
CA GLU A 248 -16.07 10.46 -22.74
C GLU A 248 -15.51 11.88 -22.80
N HIS A 249 -15.87 12.73 -21.84
CA HIS A 249 -15.33 14.08 -21.72
C HIS A 249 -13.80 14.05 -21.54
N ARG A 250 -13.24 13.13 -20.74
CA ARG A 250 -11.78 12.97 -20.56
C ARG A 250 -11.08 12.70 -21.89
N VAL A 251 -11.63 11.81 -22.72
CA VAL A 251 -11.07 11.45 -24.04
C VAL A 251 -11.23 12.60 -25.03
N GLN A 252 -12.41 13.20 -25.12
CA GLN A 252 -12.69 14.32 -26.03
C GLN A 252 -11.75 15.51 -25.78
N HIS A 253 -11.43 15.77 -24.52
CA HIS A 253 -10.56 16.89 -24.09
C HIS A 253 -9.09 16.49 -23.91
N LYS A 254 -8.66 15.33 -24.45
CA LYS A 254 -7.24 14.94 -24.52
C LYS A 254 -6.56 14.86 -23.16
N TYR A 255 -7.24 14.31 -22.17
CA TYR A 255 -6.66 14.08 -20.84
C TYR A 255 -5.78 12.82 -20.78
N ILE A 256 -6.03 11.82 -21.62
CA ILE A 256 -5.34 10.53 -21.54
C ILE A 256 -3.88 10.69 -21.93
N SER A 257 -2.99 10.18 -21.09
CA SER A 257 -1.57 10.49 -21.13
C SER A 257 -0.72 9.24 -20.93
N ASP A 258 0.56 9.36 -21.30
CA ASP A 258 1.60 8.38 -21.00
C ASP A 258 2.12 8.58 -19.57
N THR A 259 1.49 7.93 -18.59
CA THR A 259 1.69 8.16 -17.15
C THR A 259 2.78 7.25 -16.55
N HIS A 260 2.71 6.96 -15.24
CA HIS A 260 3.64 6.08 -14.52
C HIS A 260 3.26 4.59 -14.63
N GLY A 261 1.97 4.29 -14.48
CA GLY A 261 1.37 2.96 -14.62
C GLY A 261 1.24 2.16 -13.31
N ASP A 262 2.06 2.45 -12.31
CA ASP A 262 2.03 1.80 -10.98
C ASP A 262 2.63 2.68 -9.85
N LEU A 263 2.02 3.83 -9.60
CA LEU A 263 2.54 4.85 -8.69
C LEU A 263 2.30 4.49 -7.20
N ARG A 264 3.27 3.85 -6.56
CA ARG A 264 3.19 3.36 -5.15
C ARG A 264 4.07 4.14 -4.19
N LEU A 265 3.76 4.12 -2.89
CA LEU A 265 4.53 4.89 -1.89
C LEU A 265 5.99 4.43 -1.77
N GLU A 266 6.27 3.16 -2.03
CA GLU A 266 7.63 2.61 -1.99
C GLU A 266 8.50 3.07 -3.17
N HIS A 267 7.90 3.62 -4.22
CA HIS A 267 8.62 4.14 -5.40
C HIS A 267 8.89 5.65 -5.32
N VAL A 268 8.32 6.34 -4.33
CA VAL A 268 8.43 7.79 -4.17
C VAL A 268 9.47 8.09 -3.09
N TYR A 269 10.52 8.82 -3.45
CA TYR A 269 11.65 9.18 -2.59
C TYR A 269 11.72 10.69 -2.37
N PHE A 270 12.15 11.09 -1.17
CA PHE A 270 12.59 12.45 -0.87
C PHE A 270 14.11 12.49 -0.86
N LEU A 271 14.71 13.32 -1.69
CA LEU A 271 16.16 13.47 -1.76
C LEU A 271 16.56 14.90 -1.39
N PRO A 272 17.63 15.11 -0.61
CA PRO A 272 18.18 16.45 -0.45
C PRO A 272 18.57 17.04 -1.80
N LYS A 273 18.22 18.30 -2.08
CA LYS A 273 18.48 18.91 -3.40
C LYS A 273 19.95 18.85 -3.81
N HIS A 274 20.86 19.03 -2.86
CA HIS A 274 22.30 18.97 -3.12
C HIS A 274 22.79 17.57 -3.53
N ALA A 275 22.06 16.51 -3.17
CA ALA A 275 22.35 15.13 -3.58
C ALA A 275 21.69 14.74 -4.92
N ASN A 276 20.64 15.46 -5.32
CA ASN A 276 19.92 15.24 -6.58
C ASN A 276 20.43 16.13 -7.73
N VAL A 277 21.75 16.11 -7.95
CA VAL A 277 22.42 16.88 -9.01
C VAL A 277 22.99 15.99 -10.10
N SER A 278 23.19 16.55 -11.29
CA SER A 278 23.94 15.89 -12.37
C SER A 278 25.40 15.71 -11.95
N LEU A 279 25.93 14.51 -12.13
CA LEU A 279 27.32 14.18 -11.86
C LEU A 279 28.00 13.68 -13.14
N PRO A 280 29.35 13.67 -13.22
CA PRO A 280 30.07 13.08 -14.34
C PRO A 280 29.62 11.63 -14.63
N PRO A 281 29.61 11.19 -15.91
CA PRO A 281 29.24 9.83 -16.27
C PRO A 281 30.03 8.80 -15.45
N GLY A 282 29.34 7.77 -14.95
CA GLY A 282 29.96 6.71 -14.15
C GLY A 282 30.00 6.95 -12.63
N THR A 283 29.81 8.19 -12.16
CA THR A 283 29.87 8.53 -10.72
C THR A 283 28.50 8.51 -10.03
N ALA A 284 28.47 8.08 -8.77
CA ALA A 284 27.33 8.15 -7.88
C ALA A 284 27.74 8.84 -6.56
N PRO A 285 26.86 9.64 -5.94
CA PRO A 285 27.17 10.26 -4.66
C PRO A 285 27.14 9.19 -3.56
N SER A 286 27.98 9.37 -2.54
CA SER A 286 28.00 8.47 -1.38
C SER A 286 26.64 8.44 -0.69
N MET A 287 26.21 7.28 -0.21
CA MET A 287 24.98 7.10 0.57
C MET A 287 24.79 8.13 1.71
N ALA A 288 25.87 8.58 2.34
CA ALA A 288 25.83 9.59 3.41
C ALA A 288 25.26 10.95 2.95
N THR A 289 25.36 11.28 1.67
CA THR A 289 24.85 12.55 1.10
C THR A 289 23.32 12.61 1.04
N TYR A 290 22.63 11.47 1.13
CA TYR A 290 21.17 11.41 1.08
C TYR A 290 20.51 11.62 2.45
N ALA A 291 21.28 11.91 3.49
CA ALA A 291 20.74 12.22 4.82
C ALA A 291 19.72 13.36 4.72
N LEU A 292 18.48 13.07 5.11
CA LEU A 292 17.40 14.05 5.05
C LEU A 292 17.65 15.19 6.06
N PRO A 293 17.42 16.45 5.65
CA PRO A 293 17.50 17.58 6.57
C PRO A 293 16.38 17.51 7.60
N THR A 294 16.59 18.15 8.76
CA THR A 294 15.61 18.18 9.86
C THR A 294 14.26 18.76 9.43
N THR A 295 14.27 19.71 8.49
CA THR A 295 13.07 20.32 7.92
C THR A 295 12.96 19.97 6.45
N LEU A 296 11.86 19.32 6.09
CA LEU A 296 11.56 18.90 4.72
C LEU A 296 10.59 19.88 4.06
N SER A 297 11.05 20.55 2.99
CA SER A 297 10.26 21.53 2.25
C SER A 297 10.61 21.52 0.77
N THR A 298 9.88 22.29 -0.05
CA THR A 298 10.21 22.53 -1.45
C THR A 298 11.61 23.12 -1.67
N GLU A 299 12.22 23.72 -0.65
CA GLU A 299 13.53 24.35 -0.72
C GLU A 299 14.65 23.36 -0.41
N THR A 300 14.39 22.38 0.46
CA THR A 300 15.42 21.48 1.00
C THR A 300 15.47 20.12 0.31
N VAL A 301 14.35 19.65 -0.23
CA VAL A 301 14.25 18.33 -0.86
C VAL A 301 13.59 18.37 -2.25
N ASP A 302 13.95 17.39 -3.07
CA ASP A 302 13.28 17.02 -4.31
C ASP A 302 12.49 15.73 -4.12
N VAL A 303 11.37 15.63 -4.82
CA VAL A 303 10.61 14.38 -4.94
C VAL A 303 11.04 13.66 -6.22
N VAL A 304 11.46 12.41 -6.06
CA VAL A 304 11.85 11.50 -7.14
C VAL A 304 10.94 10.28 -7.13
N VAL A 305 10.57 9.78 -8.31
CA VAL A 305 9.69 8.62 -8.46
C VAL A 305 10.34 7.61 -9.42
N LEU A 306 10.40 6.35 -9.00
CA LEU A 306 11.05 5.25 -9.73
C LEU A 306 10.03 4.20 -10.20
N ASP A 307 10.50 3.21 -10.96
CA ASP A 307 9.75 2.00 -11.36
C ASP A 307 8.47 2.29 -12.19
N CYS A 308 8.55 3.23 -13.13
CA CYS A 308 7.57 3.37 -14.21
C CYS A 308 7.48 2.06 -15.01
N ILE A 309 6.26 1.60 -15.32
CA ILE A 309 6.07 0.39 -16.14
C ILE A 309 6.63 0.64 -17.54
N GLU A 310 7.67 -0.07 -17.94
CA GLU A 310 8.35 0.11 -19.22
C GLU A 310 7.83 -0.81 -20.34
N PHE A 311 7.38 -2.00 -19.97
CA PHE A 311 7.17 -3.12 -20.90
C PHE A 311 5.77 -3.19 -21.51
N ASN A 312 4.80 -2.40 -21.01
CA ASN A 312 3.43 -2.48 -21.51
C ASN A 312 2.72 -1.13 -21.51
N GLU A 313 2.47 -0.63 -22.72
CA GLU A 313 1.76 0.62 -22.94
C GLU A 313 0.33 0.61 -22.38
N ARG A 314 -0.38 -0.53 -22.39
CA ARG A 314 -1.75 -0.65 -21.84
C ARG A 314 -1.82 -0.33 -20.35
N PHE A 315 -0.73 -0.54 -19.61
CA PHE A 315 -0.68 -0.22 -18.18
C PHE A 315 -0.26 1.22 -17.91
N ARG A 316 0.47 1.85 -18.84
CA ARG A 316 1.03 3.20 -18.70
C ARG A 316 0.18 4.28 -19.36
N TYR A 317 -0.48 3.99 -20.47
CA TYR A 317 -1.38 4.91 -21.16
C TYR A 317 -2.71 4.92 -20.42
N SER A 318 -2.94 5.97 -19.66
CA SER A 318 -4.10 6.05 -18.80
C SER A 318 -4.50 7.50 -18.51
N ASP A 319 -5.68 7.65 -17.92
CA ASP A 319 -6.08 8.91 -17.33
C ASP A 319 -5.14 9.28 -16.16
N PRO A 320 -4.58 10.50 -16.08
CA PRO A 320 -3.81 10.97 -14.94
C PRO A 320 -4.47 10.80 -13.56
N LEU A 321 -5.80 10.86 -13.48
CA LEU A 321 -6.52 10.55 -12.24
C LEU A 321 -6.42 9.07 -11.87
N SER A 322 -6.37 8.19 -12.87
CA SER A 322 -6.19 6.74 -12.69
C SER A 322 -4.78 6.39 -12.21
N ASP A 323 -3.78 7.16 -12.65
CA ASP A 323 -2.39 7.00 -12.20
C ASP A 323 -2.21 7.48 -10.75
N ALA A 324 -2.69 8.69 -10.43
CA ALA A 324 -2.68 9.23 -9.07
C ALA A 324 -3.51 8.37 -8.08
N ALA A 325 -4.53 7.67 -8.57
CA ALA A 325 -5.33 6.75 -7.78
C ALA A 325 -4.53 5.58 -7.20
N PHE A 326 -3.42 5.14 -7.80
CA PHE A 326 -2.55 4.13 -7.20
C PHE A 326 -1.97 4.61 -5.86
N PHE A 327 -1.47 5.85 -5.83
CA PHE A 327 -0.89 6.44 -4.63
C PHE A 327 -1.96 6.63 -3.54
N SER A 328 -3.14 7.10 -3.94
CA SER A 328 -4.30 7.24 -3.04
C SER A 328 -4.75 5.89 -2.45
N MET A 329 -4.88 4.87 -3.29
CA MET A 329 -5.27 3.52 -2.89
C MET A 329 -4.24 2.88 -1.96
N ASP A 330 -2.94 3.13 -2.18
CA ASP A 330 -1.88 2.61 -1.31
C ASP A 330 -1.92 3.26 0.10
N LEU A 331 -2.27 4.54 0.21
CA LEU A 331 -2.55 5.19 1.51
C LEU A 331 -3.76 4.56 2.23
N TRP A 332 -4.82 4.21 1.49
CA TRP A 332 -5.94 3.44 2.04
C TRP A 332 -5.50 2.07 2.56
N ARG A 333 -4.68 1.34 1.78
CA ARG A 333 -4.10 0.05 2.18
C ARG A 333 -3.29 0.14 3.46
N LEU A 334 -2.61 1.25 3.67
CA LEU A 334 -1.78 1.49 4.85
C LEU A 334 -2.56 2.08 6.03
N GLY A 335 -3.90 2.10 5.95
CA GLY A 335 -4.80 2.51 7.02
C GLY A 335 -4.87 4.02 7.22
N ARG A 336 -4.51 4.82 6.21
CA ARG A 336 -4.46 6.29 6.27
C ARG A 336 -5.33 6.97 5.20
N PRO A 337 -6.65 6.75 5.22
CA PRO A 337 -7.59 7.45 4.33
C PRO A 337 -7.61 8.97 4.55
N ASP A 338 -7.22 9.43 5.74
CA ASP A 338 -7.00 10.85 6.07
C ASP A 338 -5.88 11.44 5.20
N LEU A 339 -4.74 10.76 5.09
CA LEU A 339 -3.64 11.17 4.22
C LEU A 339 -3.99 11.03 2.74
N ALA A 340 -4.77 10.00 2.37
CA ALA A 340 -5.27 9.87 1.00
C ALA A 340 -6.12 11.09 0.61
N THR A 341 -6.95 11.60 1.53
CA THR A 341 -7.74 12.82 1.34
C THR A 341 -6.84 14.04 1.14
N VAL A 342 -5.79 14.20 1.96
CA VAL A 342 -4.82 15.30 1.82
C VAL A 342 -4.13 15.26 0.46
N PHE A 343 -3.63 14.10 0.05
CA PHE A 343 -2.99 13.92 -1.26
C PHE A 343 -3.95 14.21 -2.41
N ASN A 344 -5.16 13.65 -2.37
CA ASN A 344 -6.17 13.82 -3.43
C ASN A 344 -6.53 15.29 -3.62
N THR A 345 -6.80 16.02 -2.52
CA THR A 345 -7.12 17.45 -2.57
C THR A 345 -5.96 18.23 -3.19
N ALA A 346 -4.74 18.05 -2.68
CA ALA A 346 -3.57 18.74 -3.20
C ALA A 346 -3.31 18.42 -4.67
N TYR A 347 -3.45 17.15 -5.09
CA TYR A 347 -3.23 16.75 -6.47
C TYR A 347 -4.28 17.34 -7.42
N LEU A 348 -5.57 17.32 -7.05
CA LEU A 348 -6.63 17.90 -7.86
C LEU A 348 -6.48 19.43 -7.99
N GLU A 349 -6.07 20.11 -6.93
CA GLU A 349 -5.76 21.55 -6.96
C GLU A 349 -4.58 21.86 -7.89
N ARG A 350 -3.45 21.15 -7.70
CA ARG A 350 -2.21 21.38 -8.48
C ARG A 350 -2.36 21.02 -9.95
N SER A 351 -3.16 20.00 -10.25
CA SER A 351 -3.49 19.62 -11.63
C SER A 351 -4.67 20.40 -12.24
N LYS A 352 -5.30 21.31 -11.47
CA LYS A 352 -6.47 22.11 -11.87
C LYS A 352 -7.67 21.27 -12.30
N GLN A 353 -7.96 20.20 -11.56
CA GLN A 353 -9.00 19.22 -11.85
C GLN A 353 -10.02 19.07 -10.70
N THR A 354 -10.34 20.14 -9.99
CA THR A 354 -11.14 20.13 -8.73
C THR A 354 -12.65 19.93 -8.90
N SER A 355 -13.15 19.64 -10.09
CA SER A 355 -14.60 19.43 -10.30
C SER A 355 -15.11 18.23 -9.50
N LYS A 356 -16.37 18.27 -9.07
CA LYS A 356 -17.02 17.15 -8.36
C LYS A 356 -16.90 15.84 -9.13
N ALA A 357 -17.14 15.87 -10.45
CA ALA A 357 -17.01 14.71 -11.32
C ALA A 357 -15.59 14.11 -11.31
N ASN A 358 -14.54 14.93 -11.26
CA ASN A 358 -13.16 14.44 -11.17
C ASN A 358 -12.81 13.88 -9.78
N VAL A 359 -13.38 14.45 -8.71
CA VAL A 359 -13.25 13.89 -7.34
C VAL A 359 -13.87 12.49 -7.29
N GLU A 360 -15.07 12.33 -7.87
CA GLU A 360 -15.76 11.04 -7.97
C GLU A 360 -14.99 10.06 -8.88
N LEU A 361 -14.50 10.52 -10.03
CA LEU A 361 -13.69 9.72 -10.95
C LEU A 361 -12.37 9.23 -10.31
N LEU A 362 -11.66 10.09 -9.56
CA LEU A 362 -10.46 9.69 -8.80
C LEU A 362 -10.79 8.61 -7.77
N ARG A 363 -11.92 8.76 -7.06
CA ARG A 363 -12.39 7.78 -6.07
C ARG A 363 -12.77 6.44 -6.73
N PHE A 364 -13.46 6.48 -7.88
CA PHE A 364 -13.72 5.30 -8.70
C PHE A 364 -12.43 4.61 -9.12
N TYR A 365 -11.47 5.38 -9.65
CA TYR A 365 -10.19 4.81 -10.06
C TYR A 365 -9.41 4.20 -8.89
N ALA A 366 -9.46 4.79 -7.69
CA ALA A 366 -8.82 4.20 -6.51
C ALA A 366 -9.43 2.83 -6.17
N ALA A 367 -10.75 2.69 -6.27
CA ALA A 367 -11.42 1.40 -6.10
C ALA A 367 -11.04 0.40 -7.22
N TYR A 368 -11.06 0.85 -8.48
CA TYR A 368 -10.65 0.04 -9.64
C TYR A 368 -9.21 -0.47 -9.50
N ARG A 369 -8.26 0.41 -9.13
CA ARG A 369 -6.86 0.03 -8.87
C ARG A 369 -6.73 -0.91 -7.68
N SER A 370 -7.58 -0.76 -6.66
CA SER A 370 -7.65 -1.72 -5.56
C SER A 370 -8.07 -3.11 -6.06
N VAL A 371 -9.08 -3.23 -6.92
CA VAL A 371 -9.45 -4.52 -7.55
C VAL A 371 -8.30 -5.11 -8.38
N VAL A 372 -7.57 -4.28 -9.14
CA VAL A 372 -6.36 -4.73 -9.87
C VAL A 372 -5.32 -5.31 -8.90
N ARG A 373 -5.06 -4.66 -7.76
CA ARG A 373 -4.13 -5.17 -6.73
C ARG A 373 -4.64 -6.40 -6.00
N ALA A 374 -5.95 -6.50 -5.80
CA ALA A 374 -6.58 -7.70 -5.26
C ALA A 374 -6.35 -8.90 -6.18
N LYS A 375 -6.48 -8.68 -7.51
CA LYS A 375 -6.17 -9.68 -8.54
C LYS A 375 -4.70 -10.10 -8.52
N VAL A 376 -3.78 -9.15 -8.59
CA VAL A 376 -2.33 -9.46 -8.62
C VAL A 376 -1.91 -10.20 -7.34
N SER A 377 -2.35 -9.74 -6.17
CA SER A 377 -2.05 -10.41 -4.90
C SER A 377 -2.72 -11.78 -4.81
N GLY A 378 -3.92 -11.94 -5.39
CA GLY A 378 -4.62 -13.22 -5.47
C GLY A 378 -3.89 -14.24 -6.34
N PHE A 379 -3.39 -13.83 -7.51
CA PHE A 379 -2.56 -14.70 -8.35
C PHE A 379 -1.26 -15.12 -7.65
N GLN A 380 -0.59 -14.20 -6.95
CA GLN A 380 0.57 -14.54 -6.12
C GLN A 380 0.22 -15.52 -5.00
N ALA A 381 -0.95 -15.37 -4.37
CA ALA A 381 -1.41 -16.27 -3.32
C ALA A 381 -1.70 -17.69 -3.82
N LEU A 382 -2.13 -17.81 -5.08
CA LEU A 382 -2.44 -19.08 -5.74
C LEU A 382 -1.23 -19.73 -6.41
N ASP A 383 -0.15 -19.00 -6.62
CA ASP A 383 1.08 -19.51 -7.21
C ASP A 383 1.76 -20.53 -6.26
N PRO A 384 2.00 -21.78 -6.71
CA PRO A 384 2.69 -22.80 -5.92
C PRO A 384 4.12 -22.41 -5.50
N LEU A 385 4.78 -21.52 -6.23
CA LEU A 385 6.18 -21.13 -6.04
C LEU A 385 6.37 -20.00 -5.01
N ILE A 386 5.28 -19.34 -4.57
CA ILE A 386 5.35 -18.28 -3.58
C ILE A 386 5.43 -18.87 -2.16
N GLN A 387 6.48 -18.48 -1.43
CA GLN A 387 6.74 -18.97 -0.07
C GLN A 387 5.79 -18.34 0.98
N ASP A 388 5.50 -17.04 0.89
CA ASP A 388 4.63 -16.34 1.84
C ASP A 388 3.20 -16.18 1.29
N LYS A 389 2.44 -17.27 1.30
CA LYS A 389 1.04 -17.26 0.88
C LYS A 389 0.16 -16.45 1.82
N THR A 390 0.36 -16.57 3.13
CA THR A 390 -0.48 -15.90 4.16
C THR A 390 -0.55 -14.39 3.93
N ARG A 391 0.59 -13.75 3.64
CA ARG A 391 0.62 -12.30 3.35
C ARG A 391 -0.07 -11.95 2.04
N ALA A 392 0.09 -12.75 0.99
CA ALA A 392 -0.60 -12.53 -0.28
C ALA A 392 -2.12 -12.67 -0.15
N PHE A 393 -2.59 -13.65 0.63
CA PHE A 393 -4.01 -13.82 0.98
C PHE A 393 -4.56 -12.60 1.71
N ALA A 394 -3.88 -12.16 2.77
CA ALA A 394 -4.30 -10.98 3.54
C ALA A 394 -4.33 -9.71 2.67
N ARG A 395 -3.32 -9.53 1.80
CA ARG A 395 -3.28 -8.40 0.85
C ARG A 395 -4.44 -8.41 -0.15
N SER A 396 -4.78 -9.58 -0.69
CA SER A 396 -5.92 -9.70 -1.62
C SER A 396 -7.23 -9.28 -0.94
N ARG A 397 -7.52 -9.84 0.26
CA ARG A 397 -8.71 -9.48 1.05
C ARG A 397 -8.77 -7.99 1.39
N CYS A 398 -7.64 -7.43 1.83
CA CYS A 398 -7.50 -6.01 2.15
C CYS A 398 -7.93 -5.12 0.97
N HIS A 399 -7.41 -5.42 -0.23
CA HIS A 399 -7.75 -4.65 -1.42
C HIS A 399 -9.23 -4.79 -1.84
N TRP A 400 -9.87 -5.93 -1.60
CA TRP A 400 -11.31 -6.08 -1.82
C TRP A 400 -12.14 -5.22 -0.87
N LEU A 401 -11.80 -5.18 0.42
CA LEU A 401 -12.51 -4.34 1.40
C LEU A 401 -12.26 -2.84 1.20
N ILE A 402 -11.09 -2.45 0.71
CA ILE A 402 -10.82 -1.06 0.29
C ILE A 402 -11.69 -0.68 -0.91
N ALA A 403 -11.74 -1.54 -1.94
CA ALA A 403 -12.62 -1.30 -3.10
C ALA A 403 -14.08 -1.15 -2.66
N PHE A 404 -14.53 -2.02 -1.74
CA PHE A 404 -15.87 -1.93 -1.19
C PHE A 404 -16.10 -0.61 -0.45
N SER A 405 -15.19 -0.22 0.44
CA SER A 405 -15.28 1.03 1.22
C SER A 405 -15.29 2.28 0.33
N LEU A 406 -14.49 2.27 -0.73
CA LEU A 406 -14.41 3.37 -1.69
C LEU A 406 -15.67 3.49 -2.55
N LEU A 407 -16.32 2.39 -2.94
CA LEU A 407 -17.50 2.46 -3.80
C LEU A 407 -18.82 2.59 -3.01
N ALA A 408 -18.88 2.02 -1.81
CA ALA A 408 -20.10 1.98 -1.02
C ALA A 408 -20.46 3.36 -0.43
N PRO A 409 -21.76 3.63 -0.24
CA PRO A 409 -22.19 4.74 0.60
C PRO A 409 -21.74 4.49 2.06
N PRO A 410 -21.49 5.56 2.85
CA PRO A 410 -21.00 5.45 4.24
C PRO A 410 -21.72 4.40 5.10
N ALA A 411 -23.05 4.39 5.07
CA ALA A 411 -23.90 3.46 5.83
C ALA A 411 -23.75 1.97 5.44
N GLU A 412 -23.11 1.64 4.32
CA GLU A 412 -22.85 0.24 3.89
C GLU A 412 -21.39 -0.18 4.04
N ARG A 413 -20.47 0.75 4.34
CA ARG A 413 -19.04 0.46 4.37
C ARG A 413 -18.72 -0.55 5.48
N PRO A 414 -17.80 -1.50 5.24
CA PRO A 414 -17.26 -2.33 6.31
C PRO A 414 -16.44 -1.45 7.26
N CYS A 415 -16.77 -1.50 8.54
CA CYS A 415 -16.13 -0.69 9.56
C CYS A 415 -16.12 -1.37 10.93
N LEU A 416 -15.18 -0.96 11.77
CA LEU A 416 -15.09 -1.33 13.17
C LEU A 416 -15.32 -0.09 14.05
N THR A 417 -16.27 -0.17 14.96
CA THR A 417 -16.46 0.82 16.03
C THR A 417 -16.24 0.17 17.38
N LEU A 418 -15.25 0.66 18.11
CA LEU A 418 -15.07 0.29 19.51
C LEU A 418 -15.95 1.20 20.37
N VAL A 419 -16.78 0.63 21.23
CA VAL A 419 -17.49 1.38 22.28
C VAL A 419 -16.83 1.03 23.60
N ALA A 420 -16.03 1.96 24.09
CA ALA A 420 -15.16 1.81 25.26
C ALA A 420 -15.64 2.64 26.44
N GLY A 421 -15.24 2.25 27.65
CA GLY A 421 -15.54 3.03 28.85
C GLY A 421 -15.43 2.21 30.13
N LEU A 422 -15.37 2.90 31.27
CA LEU A 422 -15.38 2.26 32.57
C LEU A 422 -16.69 1.49 32.81
N PRO A 423 -16.69 0.43 33.64
CA PRO A 423 -17.92 -0.21 34.08
C PRO A 423 -18.94 0.81 34.61
N GLY A 424 -20.19 0.72 34.16
CA GLY A 424 -21.26 1.65 34.56
C GLY A 424 -21.28 3.00 33.81
N SER A 425 -20.32 3.27 32.91
CA SER A 425 -20.28 4.53 32.13
C SER A 425 -21.31 4.62 30.99
N GLY A 426 -22.25 3.67 30.88
CA GLY A 426 -23.28 3.69 29.82
C GLY A 426 -22.83 3.15 28.46
N LYS A 427 -21.60 2.63 28.33
CA LYS A 427 -21.06 2.03 27.09
C LYS A 427 -22.01 1.01 26.43
N SER A 428 -22.59 0.10 27.21
CA SER A 428 -23.46 -0.96 26.70
C SER A 428 -24.82 -0.42 26.26
N THR A 429 -25.30 0.64 26.92
CA THR A 429 -26.54 1.34 26.52
C THR A 429 -26.33 2.09 25.20
N VAL A 430 -25.19 2.75 25.01
CA VAL A 430 -24.84 3.39 23.74
C VAL A 430 -24.68 2.35 22.63
N ALA A 431 -23.96 1.26 22.89
CA ALA A 431 -23.76 0.16 21.96
C ALA A 431 -25.09 -0.48 21.52
N GLU A 432 -25.96 -0.79 22.48
CA GLU A 432 -27.28 -1.39 22.23
C GLU A 432 -28.14 -0.48 21.36
N ALA A 433 -28.23 0.81 21.68
CA ALA A 433 -29.03 1.75 20.91
C ALA A 433 -28.52 1.91 19.46
N LEU A 434 -27.20 1.89 19.24
CA LEU A 434 -26.63 1.90 17.89
C LEU A 434 -26.98 0.66 17.09
N VAL A 435 -26.96 -0.53 17.71
CA VAL A 435 -27.30 -1.80 17.08
C VAL A 435 -28.81 -1.90 16.80
N GLN A 436 -29.65 -1.42 17.73
CA GLN A 436 -31.10 -1.37 17.52
C GLN A 436 -31.52 -0.38 16.43
N ALA A 437 -30.77 0.72 16.26
CA ALA A 437 -31.02 1.68 15.19
C ALA A 437 -30.61 1.15 13.80
N ASP A 438 -29.67 0.20 13.73
CA ASP A 438 -29.21 -0.41 12.49
C ASP A 438 -28.79 -1.87 12.69
N GLU A 439 -29.70 -2.79 12.33
CA GLU A 439 -29.51 -4.24 12.46
C GLU A 439 -28.33 -4.80 11.62
N ARG A 440 -27.70 -3.99 10.76
CA ARG A 440 -26.52 -4.42 9.99
C ARG A 440 -25.28 -4.58 10.86
N TRP A 441 -25.24 -3.97 12.05
CA TRP A 441 -24.16 -4.12 13.02
C TRP A 441 -24.05 -5.56 13.53
N VAL A 442 -22.86 -6.12 13.44
CA VAL A 442 -22.48 -7.31 14.21
C VAL A 442 -21.99 -6.84 15.57
N TRP A 443 -22.73 -7.18 16.62
CA TRP A 443 -22.44 -6.74 17.98
C TRP A 443 -21.62 -7.79 18.73
N VAL A 444 -20.33 -7.51 18.92
CA VAL A 444 -19.41 -8.34 19.71
C VAL A 444 -19.31 -7.77 21.12
N ARG A 445 -19.71 -8.55 22.12
CA ARG A 445 -19.74 -8.14 23.54
C ARG A 445 -18.74 -8.93 24.33
N SER A 446 -17.74 -8.24 24.90
CA SER A 446 -16.68 -8.93 25.67
C SER A 446 -17.21 -9.68 26.88
N ASP A 447 -18.27 -9.19 27.55
CA ASP A 447 -18.87 -9.88 28.69
C ASP A 447 -19.58 -11.18 28.29
N VAL A 448 -20.23 -11.21 27.12
CA VAL A 448 -20.89 -12.41 26.59
C VAL A 448 -19.86 -13.43 26.15
N VAL A 449 -18.86 -13.01 25.36
CA VAL A 449 -17.75 -13.86 24.94
C VAL A 449 -17.00 -14.44 26.14
N ARG A 450 -16.80 -13.63 27.20
CA ARG A 450 -16.17 -14.10 28.44
C ARG A 450 -16.95 -15.24 29.10
N LYS A 451 -18.28 -15.11 29.18
CA LYS A 451 -19.17 -16.13 29.76
C LYS A 451 -19.21 -17.40 28.91
N GLU A 452 -19.33 -17.26 27.60
CA GLU A 452 -19.31 -18.39 26.66
C GLU A 452 -18.01 -19.20 26.77
N LEU A 453 -16.87 -18.52 26.82
CA LEU A 453 -15.56 -19.16 27.02
C LEU A 453 -15.40 -19.85 28.39
N ALA A 454 -16.17 -19.42 29.38
CA ALA A 454 -16.21 -20.02 30.72
C ALA A 454 -17.26 -21.14 30.85
N GLY A 455 -18.03 -21.42 29.79
CA GLY A 455 -19.12 -22.40 29.80
C GLY A 455 -20.36 -21.94 30.59
N VAL A 456 -20.50 -20.65 30.85
CA VAL A 456 -21.64 -20.04 31.57
C VAL A 456 -22.61 -19.44 30.55
N LYS A 457 -23.92 -19.58 30.76
CA LYS A 457 -24.89 -18.90 29.87
C LYS A 457 -24.76 -17.38 29.98
N ALA A 458 -24.92 -16.68 28.86
CA ALA A 458 -24.74 -15.22 28.79
C ALA A 458 -25.61 -14.41 29.79
N THR A 459 -26.76 -14.94 30.19
CA THR A 459 -27.72 -14.32 31.12
C THR A 459 -27.50 -14.70 32.58
N GLU A 460 -26.64 -15.67 32.88
CA GLU A 460 -26.39 -16.16 34.24
C GLU A 460 -25.15 -15.44 34.83
N PRO A 461 -25.13 -15.14 36.15
CA PRO A 461 -23.95 -14.62 36.80
C PRO A 461 -22.85 -15.68 36.83
N SER A 462 -21.60 -15.28 36.61
CA SER A 462 -20.46 -16.19 36.73
C SER A 462 -20.34 -16.70 38.18
N PRO A 463 -20.11 -18.01 38.41
CA PRO A 463 -19.95 -18.54 39.76
C PRO A 463 -18.83 -17.81 40.52
N GLU A 464 -19.09 -17.42 41.77
CA GLU A 464 -18.16 -16.64 42.62
C GLU A 464 -16.78 -17.33 42.76
N ALA A 465 -16.79 -18.67 42.82
CA ALA A 465 -15.59 -19.50 42.86
C ALA A 465 -14.75 -19.48 41.56
N ALA A 466 -15.33 -19.15 40.42
CA ALA A 466 -14.66 -19.10 39.11
C ALA A 466 -14.28 -17.68 38.67
N MET A 467 -14.79 -16.63 39.35
CA MET A 467 -14.57 -15.24 38.96
C MET A 467 -13.09 -14.83 38.96
N ALA A 468 -12.30 -15.34 39.91
CA ALA A 468 -10.86 -15.06 39.98
C ALA A 468 -10.11 -15.57 38.73
N ASP A 469 -10.48 -16.73 38.21
CA ASP A 469 -9.87 -17.35 37.03
C ASP A 469 -10.38 -16.72 35.73
N VAL A 470 -11.69 -16.43 35.65
CA VAL A 470 -12.36 -15.83 34.48
C VAL A 470 -11.91 -14.38 34.22
N TYR A 471 -11.48 -13.66 35.26
CA TYR A 471 -10.93 -12.29 35.13
C TYR A 471 -9.40 -12.23 35.30
N SER A 472 -8.73 -13.39 35.25
CA SER A 472 -7.27 -13.44 35.17
C SER A 472 -6.76 -12.74 33.90
N THR A 473 -5.49 -12.32 33.91
CA THR A 473 -4.85 -11.70 32.74
C THR A 473 -4.89 -12.63 31.53
N ALA A 474 -4.62 -13.92 31.73
CA ALA A 474 -4.65 -14.92 30.66
C ALA A 474 -6.06 -15.11 30.08
N PHE A 475 -7.09 -15.16 30.92
CA PHE A 475 -8.47 -15.28 30.45
C PHE A 475 -8.97 -14.01 29.77
N THR A 476 -8.56 -12.84 30.27
CA THR A 476 -8.81 -11.55 29.62
C THR A 476 -8.22 -11.55 28.21
N GLN A 477 -6.95 -11.96 28.06
CA GLN A 477 -6.31 -12.08 26.75
C GLN A 477 -7.07 -13.03 25.83
N LYS A 478 -7.46 -14.22 26.32
CA LYS A 478 -8.27 -15.18 25.56
C LYS A 478 -9.60 -14.57 25.09
N THR A 479 -10.28 -13.84 25.97
CA THR A 479 -11.55 -13.16 25.66
C THR A 479 -11.36 -12.11 24.56
N TYR A 480 -10.35 -11.23 24.67
CA TYR A 480 -10.13 -10.20 23.65
C TYR A 480 -9.66 -10.79 22.32
N MET A 481 -8.88 -11.87 22.33
CA MET A 481 -8.49 -12.59 21.12
C MET A 481 -9.69 -13.21 20.41
N GLU A 482 -10.62 -13.80 21.16
CA GLU A 482 -11.87 -14.35 20.61
C GLU A 482 -12.78 -13.24 20.06
N CYS A 483 -12.96 -12.14 20.81
CA CYS A 483 -13.67 -10.96 20.32
C CYS A 483 -13.06 -10.42 19.01
N TRP A 484 -11.72 -10.42 18.90
CA TRP A 484 -11.03 -10.01 17.68
C TRP A 484 -11.27 -11.00 16.55
N ALA A 485 -11.22 -12.31 16.81
CA ALA A 485 -11.50 -13.34 15.81
C ALA A 485 -12.91 -13.17 15.21
N GLN A 486 -13.92 -12.99 16.06
CA GLN A 486 -15.31 -12.73 15.62
C GLN A 486 -15.43 -11.42 14.83
N ALA A 487 -14.78 -10.35 15.30
CA ALA A 487 -14.78 -9.07 14.61
C ALA A 487 -14.09 -9.16 13.23
N GLN A 488 -12.91 -9.78 13.16
CA GLN A 488 -12.13 -9.97 11.95
C GLN A 488 -12.90 -10.78 10.91
N GLU A 489 -13.52 -11.89 11.32
CA GLU A 489 -14.33 -12.73 10.46
C GLU A 489 -15.54 -11.97 9.89
N ALA A 490 -16.22 -11.18 10.71
CA ALA A 490 -17.32 -10.32 10.27
C ALA A 490 -16.86 -9.24 9.29
N LEU A 491 -15.73 -8.58 9.55
CA LEU A 491 -15.14 -7.58 8.63
C LEU A 491 -14.79 -8.21 7.29
N GLN A 492 -14.18 -9.41 7.27
CA GLN A 492 -13.85 -10.15 6.05
C GLN A 492 -15.07 -10.52 5.20
N ARG A 493 -16.24 -10.63 5.85
CA ARG A 493 -17.55 -10.79 5.17
C ARG A 493 -18.16 -9.47 4.70
N GLY A 494 -17.48 -8.34 4.91
CA GLY A 494 -17.96 -7.00 4.54
C GLY A 494 -18.98 -6.43 5.52
N ARG A 495 -19.02 -6.91 6.78
CA ARG A 495 -19.97 -6.44 7.80
C ARG A 495 -19.42 -5.23 8.55
N ARG A 496 -20.34 -4.53 9.20
CA ARG A 496 -20.08 -3.47 10.17
C ARG A 496 -20.02 -4.11 11.55
N VAL A 497 -19.00 -3.80 12.34
CA VAL A 497 -18.75 -4.46 13.62
C VAL A 497 -18.70 -3.43 14.73
N LEU A 498 -19.50 -3.64 15.77
CA LEU A 498 -19.46 -2.87 17.01
C LEU A 498 -18.92 -3.77 18.11
N VAL A 499 -17.82 -3.37 18.75
CA VAL A 499 -17.25 -4.11 19.87
C VAL A 499 -17.47 -3.34 21.17
N ASP A 500 -18.29 -3.89 22.06
CA ASP A 500 -18.52 -3.37 23.41
C ASP A 500 -17.60 -4.06 24.41
N ALA A 501 -16.59 -3.32 24.85
CA ALA A 501 -15.66 -3.75 25.88
C ALA A 501 -15.07 -2.56 26.63
N THR A 502 -14.51 -2.80 27.80
CA THR A 502 -13.85 -1.73 28.56
C THR A 502 -12.65 -1.14 27.82
N PHE A 503 -11.86 -1.97 27.12
CA PHE A 503 -10.63 -1.55 26.43
C PHE A 503 -9.66 -0.76 27.32
N ARG A 504 -9.35 -1.28 28.51
CA ARG A 504 -8.40 -0.60 29.42
C ARG A 504 -6.95 -0.59 28.90
N GLU A 505 -6.52 -1.68 28.25
CA GLU A 505 -5.13 -1.89 27.84
C GLU A 505 -4.89 -1.41 26.40
N GLN A 506 -3.82 -0.63 26.19
CA GLN A 506 -3.46 -0.09 24.89
C GLN A 506 -3.20 -1.18 23.85
N ALA A 507 -2.64 -2.32 24.26
CA ALA A 507 -2.38 -3.46 23.38
C ALA A 507 -3.66 -3.99 22.71
N PHE A 508 -4.77 -4.09 23.45
CA PHE A 508 -6.05 -4.54 22.87
C PHE A 508 -6.69 -3.46 21.99
N ARG A 509 -6.59 -2.18 22.37
CA ARG A 509 -7.04 -1.08 21.47
C ARG A 509 -6.33 -1.17 20.12
N ARG A 510 -5.01 -1.37 20.16
CA ARG A 510 -4.14 -1.49 18.99
C ARG A 510 -4.47 -2.73 18.15
N LEU A 511 -4.67 -3.89 18.79
CA LEU A 511 -5.06 -5.14 18.13
C LEU A 511 -6.29 -4.93 17.23
N PHE A 512 -7.34 -4.29 17.78
CA PHE A 512 -8.59 -4.10 17.08
C PHE A 512 -8.50 -2.99 16.01
N LEU A 513 -7.98 -1.82 16.37
CA LEU A 513 -7.95 -0.66 15.47
C LEU A 513 -6.95 -0.85 14.32
N GLU A 514 -5.72 -1.30 14.61
CA GLU A 514 -4.76 -1.62 13.55
C GLU A 514 -5.16 -2.87 12.78
N GLY A 515 -5.74 -3.86 13.46
CA GLY A 515 -6.23 -5.08 12.82
C GLY A 515 -7.28 -4.77 11.76
N ALA A 516 -8.30 -3.96 12.10
CA ALA A 516 -9.34 -3.58 11.15
C ALA A 516 -8.79 -2.80 9.96
N LYS A 517 -7.87 -1.86 10.20
CA LYS A 517 -7.20 -1.11 9.12
C LYS A 517 -6.32 -2.01 8.24
N LYS A 518 -5.66 -3.03 8.79
CA LYS A 518 -4.92 -4.06 8.04
C LYS A 518 -5.83 -4.92 7.16
N GLU A 519 -7.04 -5.22 7.61
CA GLU A 519 -8.06 -5.88 6.79
C GLU A 519 -8.64 -4.93 5.72
N GLY A 520 -8.28 -3.63 5.69
CA GLY A 520 -8.80 -2.67 4.72
C GLY A 520 -10.15 -2.05 5.12
N ALA A 521 -10.57 -2.20 6.38
CA ALA A 521 -11.78 -1.60 6.93
C ALA A 521 -11.48 -0.28 7.66
N MET A 522 -12.48 0.60 7.73
CA MET A 522 -12.39 1.81 8.53
C MET A 522 -12.52 1.48 10.02
N ALA A 523 -11.86 2.22 10.92
CA ALA A 523 -11.90 1.94 12.35
C ALA A 523 -11.95 3.23 13.19
N CYS A 524 -12.82 3.26 14.21
CA CYS A 524 -12.95 4.37 15.15
C CYS A 524 -13.29 3.89 16.57
N VAL A 525 -13.20 4.80 17.54
CA VAL A 525 -13.57 4.55 18.93
C VAL A 525 -14.46 5.63 19.49
N VAL A 526 -15.51 5.19 20.19
CA VAL A 526 -16.40 6.00 21.02
C VAL A 526 -16.08 5.68 22.48
N VAL A 527 -15.60 6.67 23.22
CA VAL A 527 -15.26 6.55 24.65
C VAL A 527 -16.40 7.13 25.47
N CYS A 528 -17.10 6.28 26.21
CA CYS A 528 -18.18 6.68 27.11
C CYS A 528 -17.63 7.08 28.48
N GLU A 529 -17.76 8.36 28.81
CA GLU A 529 -17.41 8.92 30.11
C GLU A 529 -18.66 9.24 30.93
N CYS A 530 -18.56 9.07 32.24
CA CYS A 530 -19.63 9.38 33.18
C CYS A 530 -19.02 9.80 34.51
N ASN A 531 -19.68 10.72 35.21
CA ASN A 531 -19.30 11.13 36.55
C ASN A 531 -19.30 9.93 37.52
N ARG A 532 -18.25 9.81 38.33
CA ARG A 532 -18.04 8.72 39.29
C ARG A 532 -19.22 8.50 40.25
N GLU A 533 -19.85 9.57 40.74
CA GLU A 533 -21.00 9.47 41.65
C GLU A 533 -22.23 8.90 40.94
N ILE A 534 -22.42 9.25 39.67
CA ILE A 534 -23.49 8.68 38.84
C ILE A 534 -23.22 7.20 38.56
N ILE A 535 -21.97 6.82 38.27
CA ILE A 535 -21.58 5.42 38.08
C ILE A 535 -21.89 4.61 39.34
N LYS A 536 -21.50 5.10 40.52
CA LYS A 536 -21.79 4.45 41.80
C LYS A 536 -23.29 4.19 41.97
N GLY A 537 -24.11 5.22 41.75
CA GLY A 537 -25.57 5.11 41.80
C GLY A 537 -26.16 4.13 40.77
N ARG A 538 -25.60 4.06 39.56
CA ARG A 538 -26.00 3.10 38.51
C ARG A 538 -25.67 1.66 38.88
N MET A 539 -24.50 1.42 39.49
CA MET A 539 -24.07 0.07 39.87
C MET A 539 -24.91 -0.48 41.02
N THR A 540 -25.19 0.32 42.06
CA THR A 540 -26.06 -0.11 43.17
C THR A 540 -27.46 -0.48 42.70
N LYS A 541 -28.04 0.25 41.74
CA LYS A 541 -29.34 -0.12 41.13
C LYS A 541 -29.28 -1.42 40.33
N ARG A 542 -28.13 -1.76 39.76
CA ARG A 542 -27.95 -2.96 38.92
C ARG A 542 -27.75 -4.22 39.76
N GLU A 543 -27.09 -4.12 40.92
CA GLU A 543 -26.99 -5.22 41.91
C GLU A 543 -28.36 -5.70 42.40
N THR A 544 -29.37 -4.82 42.40
CA THR A 544 -30.75 -5.15 42.78
C THR A 544 -31.61 -5.70 41.64
N ALA A 545 -31.08 -5.82 40.41
CA ALA A 545 -31.84 -6.28 39.24
C ALA A 545 -31.73 -7.80 39.04
N THR A 546 -32.86 -8.46 38.74
CA THR A 546 -32.99 -9.93 38.60
C THR A 546 -32.25 -10.52 37.39
N GLU A 547 -31.97 -9.73 36.35
CA GLU A 547 -31.21 -10.14 35.16
C GLU A 547 -30.17 -9.08 34.80
N HIS A 548 -28.89 -9.45 34.74
CA HIS A 548 -27.83 -8.55 34.27
C HIS A 548 -26.65 -9.31 33.63
N VAL A 549 -26.13 -8.77 32.52
CA VAL A 549 -25.09 -9.40 31.70
C VAL A 549 -23.66 -9.14 32.22
N SER A 550 -23.46 -8.07 33.00
CA SER A 550 -22.13 -7.62 33.46
C SER A 550 -21.89 -7.96 34.93
N ASP A 551 -20.81 -8.67 35.23
CA ASP A 551 -20.46 -9.10 36.60
C ASP A 551 -19.63 -8.07 37.41
N ALA A 552 -19.47 -6.83 36.91
CA ALA A 552 -18.64 -5.81 37.55
C ALA A 552 -19.32 -5.15 38.78
N ASN A 553 -18.66 -5.23 39.94
CA ASN A 553 -19.03 -4.54 41.19
C ASN A 553 -18.16 -3.29 41.44
N TRP A 554 -18.40 -2.54 42.52
CA TRP A 554 -17.66 -1.31 42.84
C TRP A 554 -16.14 -1.53 42.98
N GLN A 555 -15.70 -2.65 43.56
CA GLN A 555 -14.28 -2.98 43.68
C GLN A 555 -13.62 -3.21 42.31
N VAL A 556 -14.35 -3.83 41.37
CA VAL A 556 -13.91 -3.98 39.98
C VAL A 556 -13.81 -2.61 39.30
N PHE A 557 -14.76 -1.70 39.53
CA PHE A 557 -14.69 -0.33 39.01
C PHE A 557 -13.40 0.37 39.46
N GLU A 558 -13.11 0.40 40.76
CA GLU A 558 -11.93 1.10 41.30
C GLU A 558 -10.62 0.52 40.75
N LYS A 559 -10.54 -0.81 40.61
CA LYS A 559 -9.38 -1.49 40.02
C LYS A 559 -9.18 -1.17 38.53
N VAL A 560 -10.27 -1.04 37.79
CA VAL A 560 -10.21 -0.68 36.36
C VAL A 560 -9.89 0.80 36.19
N GLU A 561 -10.48 1.67 37.02
CA GLU A 561 -10.22 3.11 37.01
C GLU A 561 -8.74 3.42 37.30
N SER A 562 -8.14 2.76 38.30
CA SER A 562 -6.73 2.96 38.65
C SER A 562 -5.73 2.54 37.57
N SER A 563 -6.17 1.73 36.60
CA SER A 563 -5.36 1.23 35.48
C SER A 563 -5.81 1.78 34.12
N TRP A 564 -6.72 2.76 34.12
CA TRP A 564 -7.26 3.35 32.91
C TRP A 564 -6.25 4.29 32.24
N THR A 565 -5.88 3.99 31.01
CA THR A 565 -5.04 4.89 30.20
C THR A 565 -5.90 5.69 29.21
N PRO A 566 -5.61 6.97 28.94
CA PRO A 566 -6.30 7.74 27.91
C PRO A 566 -6.16 7.11 26.51
N PHE A 567 -7.13 7.40 25.63
CA PHE A 567 -7.01 7.03 24.22
C PHE A 567 -6.09 8.04 23.53
N GLU A 568 -4.85 7.64 23.29
CA GLU A 568 -3.85 8.47 22.64
C GLU A 568 -3.84 8.22 21.13
N ALA A 569 -3.72 9.31 20.37
CA ALA A 569 -3.49 9.23 18.93
C ALA A 569 -2.04 8.83 18.65
N ALA A 570 -1.83 8.19 17.50
CA ALA A 570 -0.52 7.79 17.00
C ALA A 570 -0.31 8.30 15.58
N THR A 571 0.94 8.21 15.12
CA THR A 571 1.31 8.45 13.72
C THR A 571 1.82 7.17 13.07
N GLY A 572 1.73 7.12 11.74
CA GLY A 572 2.31 6.08 10.92
C GLY A 572 1.34 5.01 10.40
N LEU A 573 1.82 3.79 10.19
CA LEU A 573 1.03 2.70 9.60
C LEU A 573 -0.14 2.31 10.50
N TYR A 574 -1.34 2.27 9.91
CA TYR A 574 -2.57 1.87 10.61
C TYR A 574 -2.85 2.67 11.89
N ALA A 575 -2.19 3.82 12.05
CA ALA A 575 -2.24 4.61 13.27
C ALA A 575 -3.65 5.17 13.51
N VAL A 576 -4.05 5.24 14.77
CA VAL A 576 -5.30 5.87 15.21
C VAL A 576 -5.08 7.36 15.29
N THR A 577 -5.81 8.14 14.50
CA THR A 577 -5.65 9.59 14.49
C THR A 577 -6.58 10.25 15.53
N PRO A 578 -6.37 11.52 15.90
CA PRO A 578 -7.30 12.23 16.78
C PRO A 578 -8.74 12.28 16.22
N GLN A 579 -8.89 12.17 14.90
CA GLN A 579 -10.21 12.16 14.24
C GLN A 579 -10.94 10.82 14.37
N ASP A 580 -10.23 9.75 14.74
CA ASP A 580 -10.79 8.41 14.92
C ASP A 580 -11.34 8.20 16.35
N ILE A 581 -11.12 9.15 17.27
CA ILE A 581 -11.45 9.05 18.70
C ILE A 581 -12.52 10.08 19.04
N PHE A 582 -13.61 9.64 19.67
CA PHE A 582 -14.67 10.52 20.16
C PHE A 582 -15.07 10.19 21.58
N THR A 583 -14.96 11.16 22.48
CA THR A 583 -15.44 11.03 23.86
C THR A 583 -16.87 11.56 23.97
N VAL A 584 -17.78 10.71 24.45
CA VAL A 584 -19.17 11.05 24.72
C VAL A 584 -19.42 11.03 26.23
N ASN A 585 -19.88 12.16 26.76
CA ASN A 585 -20.38 12.23 28.13
C ASN A 585 -21.80 11.61 28.19
N THR A 586 -22.00 10.71 29.14
CA THR A 586 -23.25 9.95 29.35
C THR A 586 -23.97 10.33 30.64
N ASP A 587 -23.61 11.46 31.25
CA ASP A 587 -24.32 12.02 32.43
C ASP A 587 -25.71 12.52 32.03
N LYS A 588 -25.84 12.96 30.77
CA LYS A 588 -27.07 13.51 30.19
C LYS A 588 -28.00 12.41 29.68
N GLN A 589 -29.18 12.83 29.20
CA GLN A 589 -30.14 11.97 28.51
C GLN A 589 -29.47 11.23 27.34
N ILE A 590 -29.81 9.94 27.20
CA ILE A 590 -29.17 9.03 26.24
C ILE A 590 -29.34 9.50 24.79
N GLU A 591 -30.46 10.15 24.48
CA GLU A 591 -30.78 10.68 23.16
C GLU A 591 -29.76 11.73 22.70
N LEU A 592 -29.32 12.62 23.60
CA LEU A 592 -28.31 13.63 23.29
C LEU A 592 -26.93 13.01 23.08
N SER A 593 -26.59 11.99 23.87
CA SER A 593 -25.33 11.25 23.70
C SER A 593 -25.32 10.53 22.35
N LEU A 594 -26.41 9.87 21.97
CA LEU A 594 -26.55 9.18 20.69
C LEU A 594 -26.48 10.14 19.50
N GLN A 595 -27.19 11.28 19.53
CA GLN A 595 -27.10 12.29 18.47
C GLN A 595 -25.66 12.74 18.19
N ARG A 596 -24.86 12.91 19.25
CA ARG A 596 -23.45 13.27 19.14
C ARG A 596 -22.61 12.13 18.56
N VAL A 597 -22.85 10.89 18.97
CA VAL A 597 -22.17 9.71 18.42
C VAL A 597 -22.49 9.55 16.93
N HIS A 598 -23.76 9.65 16.53
CA HIS A 598 -24.15 9.65 15.11
C HIS A 598 -23.49 10.79 14.32
N GLY A 599 -23.41 11.99 14.90
CA GLY A 599 -22.67 13.12 14.30
C GLY A 599 -21.19 12.81 14.07
N PHE A 600 -20.55 12.12 15.02
CA PHE A 600 -19.19 11.64 14.88
C PHE A 600 -19.06 10.57 13.79
N LEU A 601 -19.92 9.54 13.79
CA LEU A 601 -19.90 8.47 12.79
C LEU A 601 -20.07 9.02 11.36
N ARG A 602 -20.95 10.02 11.17
CA ARG A 602 -21.07 10.74 9.89
C ARG A 602 -19.79 11.48 9.50
N LYS A 603 -19.16 12.18 10.45
CA LYS A 603 -17.90 12.91 10.21
C LYS A 603 -16.78 11.99 9.76
N VAL A 604 -16.66 10.80 10.34
CA VAL A 604 -15.66 9.79 9.95
C VAL A 604 -16.11 8.94 8.76
N GLY A 605 -17.26 9.23 8.14
CA GLY A 605 -17.75 8.55 6.95
C GLY A 605 -18.16 7.10 7.18
N MET A 606 -18.60 6.77 8.39
CA MET A 606 -19.15 5.46 8.73
C MET A 606 -20.68 5.45 8.76
N GLU A 607 -21.35 6.60 8.73
CA GLU A 607 -22.81 6.76 8.65
C GLU A 607 -23.13 7.81 7.59
#